data_AF-A0AAD3Y0B5-F1
#
_entry.id   AF-A0AAD3Y0B5-F1
#
_cell.length_a   1.000
_cell.length_b   1.000
_cell.length_c   1.000
_cell.angle_alpha   90.00
_cell.angle_beta   90.00
_cell.angle_gamma   90.00
#
_symmetry.space_group_name_H-M   'P 1'
#
loop_
_entity.id
_entity.type
_entity.pdbx_description
1 polymer ?
#
loop_
_entity_poly.entity_id
_entity_poly.type
_entity_poly.pdbx_seq_one_letter_code
_entity_poly.pdbx_strand_id
1 'polypeptide(L)'
;MIRKGVFLTPVILRECRRIIAESEIMKEDDNNWPEPDRVGRQELEIVMGNEHISFTASEIGSLVDVQKLPQATRPPYLGQQYSNSHRDQRNSRPASTAAEDDAATKKSAATENPSQK
;
A
#
# COMPACT_ATOMS: atom_id res chain seq x y z
N MET A 1 9.62 31.87 16.70
CA MET A 1 10.52 30.77 16.32
C MET A 1 10.60 29.77 17.48
N ILE A 2 10.22 28.51 17.26
CA ILE A 2 10.29 27.45 18.29
C ILE A 2 11.48 26.54 17.93
N ARG A 3 12.38 26.29 18.89
CA ARG A 3 13.51 25.36 18.74
C ARG A 3 13.53 24.39 19.93
N LYS A 4 13.61 23.09 19.65
CA LYS A 4 13.67 22.01 20.65
C LYS A 4 14.75 21.02 20.23
N GLY A 5 15.50 20.49 21.19
CA GLY A 5 16.50 19.45 20.98
C GLY A 5 16.34 18.37 22.05
N VAL A 6 16.45 17.12 21.64
CA VAL A 6 16.32 15.94 22.51
C VAL A 6 17.37 14.90 22.11
N PHE A 7 17.73 14.05 23.07
CA PHE A 7 18.56 12.88 22.79
C PHE A 7 17.66 11.67 22.52
N LEU A 8 17.99 10.91 21.49
CA LEU A 8 17.26 9.71 21.12
C LEU A 8 17.95 8.47 21.70
N THR A 9 17.16 7.48 22.09
CA THR A 9 17.69 6.18 22.51
C THR A 9 18.17 5.39 21.29
N PRO A 10 19.09 4.42 21.47
CA PRO A 10 19.57 3.58 20.37
C PRO A 10 18.47 2.79 19.66
N VAL A 11 17.35 2.49 20.35
CA VAL A 11 16.20 1.77 19.79
C VAL A 11 15.52 2.62 18.70
N ILE A 12 15.29 3.90 18.96
CA ILE A 12 14.70 4.82 17.97
C ILE A 12 15.61 4.97 16.76
N LEU A 13 16.92 5.11 16.98
CA LEU A 13 17.88 5.20 15.88
C LEU A 13 17.90 3.93 15.01
N ARG A 14 17.76 2.76 15.63
CA ARG A 14 17.66 1.48 14.91
C ARG A 14 16.42 1.43 14.04
N GLU A 15 15.29 1.88 14.59
CA GLU A 15 14.02 1.89 13.88
C GLU A 15 14.01 2.88 12.71
N CYS A 16 14.56 4.09 12.89
CA CYS A 16 14.73 5.04 11.79
C CYS A 16 15.53 4.43 10.63
N ARG A 17 16.63 3.70 10.93
CA ARG A 17 17.41 3.00 9.90
C ARG A 17 16.60 1.89 9.21
N ARG A 18 15.81 1.12 9.97
CA ARG A 18 14.93 0.07 9.42
C ARG A 18 13.91 0.68 8.44
N ILE A 19 13.26 1.77 8.83
CA ILE A 19 12.28 2.47 7.99
C ILE A 19 12.90 2.93 6.68
N ILE A 20 14.09 3.56 6.73
CA ILE A 20 14.79 4.03 5.53
C ILE A 20 15.19 2.87 4.61
N ALA A 21 15.64 1.75 5.18
CA ALA A 21 16.02 0.57 4.39
C ALA A 21 14.80 -0.08 3.73
N GLU A 22 13.68 -0.22 4.46
CA GLU A 22 12.46 -0.84 3.94
C GLU A 22 11.71 0.02 2.93
N SER A 23 11.83 1.35 3.00
CA SER A 23 11.21 2.23 2.02
C SER A 23 11.95 2.24 0.67
N GLU A 24 13.13 1.61 0.59
CA GLU A 24 14.02 1.59 -0.57
C GLU A 24 14.43 2.97 -1.11
N ILE A 25 14.21 4.03 -0.32
CA ILE A 25 14.37 5.43 -0.72
C ILE A 25 15.79 5.78 -1.16
N MET A 26 16.79 5.05 -0.66
CA MET A 26 18.21 5.21 -1.03
C MET A 26 18.51 4.82 -2.48
N LYS A 27 17.59 4.11 -3.16
CA LYS A 27 17.72 3.68 -4.57
C LYS A 27 17.01 4.62 -5.54
N GLU A 28 16.36 5.67 -5.02
CA GLU A 28 15.50 6.56 -5.80
C GLU A 28 16.23 7.83 -6.27
N ASP A 29 15.61 8.50 -7.24
CA ASP A 29 16.12 9.71 -7.86
C ASP A 29 14.96 10.70 -8.09
N ASP A 30 15.19 11.99 -7.78
CA ASP A 30 14.18 13.04 -7.82
C ASP A 30 14.17 13.86 -9.12
N ASN A 31 14.96 13.50 -10.15
CA ASN A 31 15.04 14.23 -11.42
C ASN A 31 13.68 14.37 -12.13
N ASN A 32 12.74 13.47 -11.86
CA ASN A 32 11.40 13.49 -12.42
C ASN A 32 10.33 13.99 -11.45
N TRP A 33 10.68 14.39 -10.22
CA TRP A 33 9.70 14.86 -9.25
C TRP A 33 9.30 16.31 -9.54
N PRO A 34 8.13 16.77 -9.04
CA PRO A 34 7.70 18.14 -9.24
C PRO A 34 8.67 19.12 -8.57
N GLU A 35 9.18 20.08 -9.33
CA GLU A 35 10.04 21.14 -8.79
C GLU A 35 9.26 22.02 -7.80
N PRO A 36 9.93 22.55 -6.75
CA PRO A 36 9.30 23.46 -5.81
C PRO A 36 8.67 24.68 -6.48
N ASP A 37 7.49 25.07 -6.01
CA ASP A 37 6.75 26.21 -6.54
C ASP A 37 6.33 27.20 -5.43
N ARG A 38 5.27 28.00 -5.68
CA ARG A 38 4.75 28.98 -4.72
C ARG A 38 4.00 28.35 -3.55
N VAL A 39 3.59 27.08 -3.65
CA VAL A 39 2.87 26.35 -2.60
C VAL A 39 3.84 25.98 -1.48
N GLY A 40 5.00 25.43 -1.85
CA GLY A 40 6.03 25.11 -0.88
C GLY A 40 7.15 24.23 -1.42
N ARG A 41 8.07 23.89 -0.52
CA ARG A 41 9.28 23.11 -0.80
C ARG A 41 9.49 22.09 0.29
N GLN A 42 9.73 20.84 -0.10
CA GLN A 42 10.13 19.74 0.77
C GLN A 42 11.55 19.30 0.40
N GLU A 43 12.36 19.05 1.43
CA GLU A 43 13.73 18.56 1.30
C GLU A 43 13.90 17.31 2.17
N LEU A 44 14.57 16.30 1.63
CA LEU A 44 14.98 15.12 2.37
C LEU A 44 16.44 14.84 2.08
N GLU A 45 17.26 14.83 3.13
CA GLU A 45 18.67 14.49 3.04
C GLU A 45 18.97 13.32 3.99
N ILE A 46 19.61 12.28 3.47
CA ILE A 46 19.96 11.08 4.23
C ILE A 46 21.41 10.70 3.93
N VAL A 47 22.20 10.58 4.99
CA VAL A 47 23.54 9.97 4.95
C VAL A 47 23.49 8.66 5.72
N MET A 48 23.79 7.55 5.05
CA MET A 48 23.83 6.23 5.66
C MET A 48 25.07 5.45 5.19
N GLY A 49 25.98 5.17 6.12
CA GLY A 49 27.24 4.51 5.77
C GLY A 49 28.07 5.36 4.81
N ASN A 50 28.26 4.87 3.59
CA ASN A 50 29.00 5.52 2.51
C ASN A 50 28.09 6.12 1.42
N GLU A 51 26.77 6.04 1.60
CA GLU A 51 25.79 6.56 0.66
C GLU A 51 25.19 7.88 1.16
N HIS A 52 24.90 8.78 0.22
CA HIS A 52 24.29 10.07 0.45
C HIS A 52 23.27 10.34 -0.64
N ILE A 53 22.05 10.65 -0.23
CA ILE A 53 20.97 11.12 -1.11
C ILE A 53 20.47 12.47 -0.60
N SER A 54 20.06 13.33 -1.53
CA SER A 54 19.44 14.61 -1.25
C SER A 54 18.37 14.86 -2.29
N PHE A 55 17.13 15.05 -1.83
CA PHE A 55 15.98 15.27 -2.68
C PHE A 55 15.35 16.62 -2.43
N THR A 56 14.78 17.20 -3.48
CA THR A 56 13.98 18.41 -3.45
C THR A 56 12.68 18.20 -4.23
N ALA A 57 11.55 18.47 -3.60
CA ALA A 57 10.23 18.37 -4.24
C ALA A 57 9.33 19.56 -3.87
N SER A 58 8.29 19.78 -4.67
CA SER A 58 7.16 20.63 -4.28
C SER A 58 6.40 20.04 -3.08
N GLU A 59 5.70 20.90 -2.34
CA GLU A 59 4.92 20.49 -1.19
C GLU A 59 3.73 19.61 -1.61
N ILE A 60 3.66 18.40 -1.03
CA ILE A 60 2.54 17.48 -1.22
C ILE A 60 1.57 17.66 -0.04
N GLY A 61 0.47 18.35 -0.29
CA GLY A 61 -0.55 18.64 0.73
C GLY A 61 -1.49 17.46 1.02
N SER A 62 -1.70 16.60 0.03
CA SER A 62 -2.57 15.43 0.17
C SER A 62 -2.17 14.28 -0.74
N LEU A 63 -2.68 13.09 -0.42
CA LEU A 63 -2.58 11.94 -1.32
C LEU A 63 -3.17 12.20 -2.71
N VAL A 64 -4.27 12.96 -2.77
CA VAL A 64 -4.94 13.27 -4.04
C VAL A 64 -3.99 14.02 -4.97
N ASP A 65 -3.10 14.84 -4.43
CA ASP A 65 -2.11 15.57 -5.22
C ASP A 65 -1.06 14.62 -5.81
N VAL A 66 -0.65 13.58 -5.08
CA VAL A 66 0.20 12.50 -5.60
C VAL A 66 -0.47 11.77 -6.77
N GLN A 67 -1.78 11.52 -6.67
CA GLN A 67 -2.53 10.84 -7.74
C GLN A 67 -2.71 11.72 -8.99
N LYS A 68 -2.63 13.04 -8.88
CA LYS A 68 -2.66 13.94 -10.04
C LYS A 68 -1.32 14.00 -10.78
N LEU A 69 -0.22 13.66 -10.10
CA LEU A 69 1.09 13.61 -10.74
C LEU A 69 1.12 12.50 -11.81
N PRO A 70 1.71 12.75 -12.99
CA PRO A 70 2.01 11.70 -13.95
C PRO A 70 2.76 10.54 -13.27
N GLN A 71 2.43 9.29 -13.63
CA GLN A 71 3.04 8.10 -13.01
C GLN A 71 4.57 8.14 -13.04
N ALA A 72 5.16 8.71 -14.10
CA ALA A 72 6.60 8.88 -14.27
C ALA A 72 7.25 9.89 -13.30
N THR A 73 6.44 10.73 -12.64
CA THR A 73 6.88 11.81 -11.74
C THR A 73 6.49 11.60 -10.29
N ARG A 74 5.83 10.46 -9.99
CA ARG A 74 5.41 10.14 -8.63
C ARG A 74 6.59 9.61 -7.83
N PRO A 75 6.83 10.15 -6.62
CA PRO A 75 7.81 9.57 -5.73
C PRO A 75 7.38 8.14 -5.35
N PRO A 76 8.17 7.11 -5.66
CA PRO A 76 7.75 5.70 -5.55
C PRO A 76 7.47 5.24 -4.11
N TYR A 77 8.07 5.88 -3.10
CA TYR A 77 7.76 5.64 -1.69
C TYR A 77 6.33 6.04 -1.30
N LEU A 78 5.68 6.94 -2.05
CA LEU A 78 4.26 7.29 -1.85
C LEU A 78 3.32 6.31 -2.55
N GLY A 79 3.81 5.58 -3.56
CA GLY A 79 3.03 4.60 -4.33
C GLY A 79 2.88 3.22 -3.66
N GLN A 80 3.81 2.82 -2.79
CA GLN A 80 3.80 1.48 -2.19
C GLN A 80 2.60 1.22 -1.26
N GLN A 81 2.01 2.27 -0.67
CA GLN A 81 0.86 2.11 0.23
C GLN A 81 -0.42 1.60 -0.49
N TYR A 82 -0.54 1.80 -1.81
CA TYR A 82 -1.75 1.45 -2.57
C TYR A 82 -1.70 0.05 -3.20
N SER A 83 -0.50 -0.48 -3.50
CA SER A 83 -0.33 -1.84 -4.03
C SER A 83 -0.84 -2.92 -3.06
N ASN A 84 -0.55 -2.74 -1.77
CA ASN A 84 -0.91 -3.72 -0.74
C ASN A 84 -2.43 -3.75 -0.46
N SER A 85 -3.12 -2.62 -0.63
CA SER A 85 -4.55 -2.48 -0.34
C SER A 85 -5.49 -3.15 -1.36
N HIS A 86 -5.00 -3.52 -2.55
CA HIS A 86 -5.80 -4.18 -3.60
C HIS A 86 -5.51 -5.67 -3.79
N ARG A 87 -4.50 -6.21 -3.08
CA ARG A 87 -4.17 -7.64 -3.14
C ARG A 87 -4.94 -8.47 -2.12
N ASP A 88 -5.33 -7.88 -0.99
CA ASP A 88 -5.99 -8.58 0.11
C ASP A 88 -7.46 -8.94 -0.15
N GLN A 89 -8.17 -8.27 -1.07
CA GLN A 89 -9.57 -8.63 -1.36
C GLN A 89 -9.75 -9.83 -2.28
N ARG A 90 -8.70 -10.35 -2.92
CA ARG A 90 -8.81 -11.54 -3.80
C ARG A 90 -8.56 -12.87 -3.09
N ASN A 91 -8.10 -12.88 -1.84
CA ASN A 91 -7.71 -14.12 -1.15
C ASN A 91 -8.57 -14.49 0.07
N SER A 92 -9.71 -13.83 0.28
CA SER A 92 -10.67 -14.19 1.34
C SER A 92 -11.72 -15.19 0.84
N ARG A 93 -11.30 -16.38 0.42
CA ARG A 93 -12.19 -17.56 0.32
C ARG A 93 -11.69 -18.63 1.29
N PRO A 94 -12.45 -19.00 2.33
CA PRO A 94 -12.07 -20.13 3.16
C PRO A 94 -12.25 -21.42 2.35
N ALA A 95 -11.21 -22.25 2.34
CA ALA A 95 -11.29 -23.61 1.83
C ALA A 95 -12.15 -24.46 2.78
N SER A 96 -13.38 -24.80 2.38
CA SER A 96 -14.13 -25.90 2.99
C SER A 96 -14.21 -27.07 2.02
N THR A 97 -13.27 -28.00 2.22
CA THR A 97 -13.43 -29.47 2.17
C THR A 97 -14.41 -30.06 1.15
N ALA A 98 -13.83 -30.77 0.18
CA ALA A 98 -14.51 -31.74 -0.65
C ALA A 98 -14.62 -33.12 0.03
N ALA A 99 -15.62 -33.88 -0.44
CA ALA A 99 -15.77 -35.35 -0.46
C ALA A 99 -16.55 -36.04 0.68
N GLU A 100 -17.76 -36.52 0.34
CA GLU A 100 -18.23 -37.93 0.31
C GLU A 100 -19.69 -37.89 -0.19
N ASP A 101 -20.00 -38.25 -1.46
CA ASP A 101 -20.30 -39.60 -1.99
C ASP A 101 -21.35 -40.37 -1.14
N ASP A 102 -22.40 -41.02 -1.62
CA ASP A 102 -22.97 -41.31 -2.94
C ASP A 102 -24.37 -41.98 -2.69
N ALA A 103 -25.17 -42.07 -3.74
CA ALA A 103 -26.13 -43.14 -4.04
C ALA A 103 -27.61 -43.11 -3.54
N ALA A 104 -28.45 -43.41 -4.55
CA ALA A 104 -29.76 -44.09 -4.55
C ALA A 104 -31.03 -43.22 -4.42
N THR A 105 -32.08 -43.33 -5.26
CA THR A 105 -32.41 -44.21 -6.39
C THR A 105 -33.69 -43.67 -7.05
N LYS A 106 -33.76 -43.71 -8.40
CA LYS A 106 -34.96 -43.52 -9.23
C LYS A 106 -36.11 -44.47 -8.85
N LYS A 107 -37.38 -43.99 -8.87
CA LYS A 107 -38.49 -44.47 -9.75
C LYS A 107 -39.89 -44.06 -9.28
N SER A 108 -40.62 -43.40 -10.19
CA SER A 108 -41.96 -43.77 -10.71
C SER A 108 -43.25 -43.70 -9.86
N ALA A 109 -44.31 -43.29 -10.58
CA ALA A 109 -45.77 -43.40 -10.33
C ALA A 109 -46.39 -42.22 -9.54
N ALA A 110 -47.04 -41.24 -10.19
CA ALA A 110 -48.37 -41.27 -10.81
C ALA A 110 -49.52 -41.05 -9.81
N THR A 111 -50.41 -40.10 -10.19
CA THR A 111 -51.88 -40.13 -10.03
C THR A 111 -52.51 -39.03 -9.15
N GLU A 112 -53.38 -38.27 -9.83
CA GLU A 112 -54.62 -37.58 -9.39
C GLU A 112 -54.61 -36.27 -8.55
N ASN A 113 -54.93 -35.19 -9.26
CA ASN A 113 -55.97 -34.20 -8.88
C ASN A 113 -57.35 -34.93 -8.87
N PRO A 114 -58.46 -34.49 -8.22
CA PRO A 114 -58.75 -33.11 -7.80
C PRO A 114 -59.55 -32.90 -6.49
N SER A 115 -59.80 -31.61 -6.20
CA SER A 115 -61.02 -31.04 -5.60
C SER A 115 -61.03 -30.51 -4.15
N GLN A 116 -61.61 -29.31 -4.08
CA GLN A 116 -62.26 -28.60 -2.96
C GLN A 116 -61.33 -27.90 -1.96
N LYS A 117 -61.40 -26.57 -1.76
CA LYS A 117 -62.59 -25.72 -1.62
C LYS A 117 -62.32 -24.29 -2.09
#